data_AF-A0A3D2MHI5-F1
#
_entry.id   AF-A0A3D2MHI5-F1
#
_cell.length_a   1.000
_cell.length_b   1.000
_cell.length_c   1.000
_cell.angle_alpha   90.00
_cell.angle_beta   90.00
_cell.angle_gamma   90.00
#
_symmetry.space_group_name_H-M   'P 1'
#
loop_
_entity.id
_entity.type
_entity.pdbx_description
1 polymer ?
#
loop_
_entity_poly.entity_id
_entity_poly.type
_entity_poly.pdbx_seq_one_letter_code
_entity_poly.pdbx_strand_id
1 'polypeptide(L)'
;MVAFTDGACLKNPGGPAGWSAILLAAQAITGSVAREGAVPIECYGYIPQAPTTTNNRAEITAVLAVLCIAAADYPLKIYSDSEYTIKVAQGTYQMKANADLWALYRMLLARRKVAPLFEWVRGHAGHDLNERADELAGIGAWNGDKNAYRKWQESSALEAHNVPSSAELLALRQQVQKLNSLFGSLDPQTSRVSAQERQFIEDMAKRLQKSNFNPTLKQSNWVKGLAAKYKV
;
A
#
# COMPACT_ATOMS: atom_id res chain seq x y z
N MET A 1 -15.74 -14.31 17.69
CA MET A 1 -15.87 -13.77 16.32
C MET A 1 -14.50 -13.66 15.70
N VAL A 2 -14.44 -13.71 14.39
CA VAL A 2 -13.22 -13.56 13.61
C VAL A 2 -13.40 -12.42 12.62
N ALA A 3 -12.41 -11.54 12.52
CA ALA A 3 -12.44 -10.42 11.60
C ALA A 3 -11.17 -10.34 10.74
N PHE A 4 -11.32 -9.78 9.54
CA PHE A 4 -10.23 -9.47 8.62
C PHE A 4 -10.32 -7.98 8.28
N THR A 5 -9.19 -7.30 8.28
CA THR A 5 -9.13 -5.85 8.06
C THR A 5 -8.00 -5.47 7.13
N ASP A 6 -8.29 -4.53 6.23
CA ASP A 6 -7.30 -3.95 5.35
C ASP A 6 -7.55 -2.45 5.11
N GLY A 7 -6.50 -1.74 4.69
CA GLY A 7 -6.52 -0.34 4.31
C GLY A 7 -5.68 -0.10 3.05
N ALA A 8 -6.28 0.58 2.07
CA ALA A 8 -5.64 0.92 0.81
C ALA A 8 -5.58 2.44 0.61
N CYS A 9 -4.46 2.97 0.13
CA CYS A 9 -4.32 4.39 -0.19
C CYS A 9 -3.74 4.56 -1.60
N LEU A 10 -4.47 5.26 -2.48
CA LEU A 10 -4.10 5.41 -3.90
C LEU A 10 -2.84 6.27 -4.09
N LYS A 11 -2.50 7.10 -3.11
CA LYS A 11 -1.24 7.84 -3.05
C LYS A 11 -0.86 8.09 -1.59
N ASN A 12 0.26 7.53 -1.15
CA ASN A 12 0.67 7.62 0.25
C ASN A 12 1.86 8.59 0.43
N PRO A 13 1.70 9.75 1.11
CA PRO A 13 0.47 10.37 1.61
C PRO A 13 -0.29 11.19 0.54
N GLY A 14 -1.51 11.62 0.86
CA GLY A 14 -2.21 12.68 0.13
C GLY A 14 -3.34 12.22 -0.78
N GLY A 15 -3.38 10.92 -1.12
CA GLY A 15 -4.41 10.35 -1.98
C GLY A 15 -5.69 9.99 -1.25
N PRO A 16 -6.77 9.73 -2.00
CA PRO A 16 -7.93 9.02 -1.46
C PRO A 16 -7.51 7.65 -0.93
N ALA A 17 -8.21 7.20 0.11
CA ALA A 17 -7.97 5.91 0.74
C ALA A 17 -9.28 5.19 1.05
N GLY A 18 -9.20 3.90 1.30
CA GLY A 18 -10.33 3.07 1.66
C GLY A 18 -9.95 2.07 2.73
N TRP A 19 -10.92 1.71 3.55
CA TRP A 19 -10.78 0.72 4.62
C TRP A 19 -11.79 -0.40 4.41
N SER A 20 -11.52 -1.58 4.94
CA SER A 20 -12.45 -2.70 4.93
C SER A 20 -12.45 -3.47 6.24
N ALA A 21 -13.59 -4.04 6.57
CA ALA A 21 -13.79 -4.88 7.73
C ALA A 21 -14.71 -6.03 7.33
N ILE A 22 -14.22 -7.25 7.46
CA ILE A 22 -15.01 -8.47 7.29
C ILE A 22 -15.16 -9.12 8.65
N LEU A 23 -16.38 -9.45 9.07
CA LEU A 23 -16.66 -10.09 10.36
C LEU A 23 -17.45 -11.38 10.16
N LEU A 24 -16.99 -12.46 10.79
CA LEU A 24 -17.62 -13.78 10.78
C LEU A 24 -17.79 -14.35 12.19
N ALA A 25 -18.77 -15.23 12.34
CA ALA A 25 -18.88 -16.09 13.50
C ALA A 25 -17.68 -17.07 13.52
N ALA A 26 -17.15 -17.37 14.71
CA ALA A 26 -15.93 -18.18 14.83
C ALA A 26 -16.11 -19.62 14.32
N GLN A 27 -17.32 -20.16 14.42
CA GLN A 27 -17.70 -21.48 13.91
C GLN A 27 -17.89 -21.53 12.39
N ALA A 28 -17.97 -20.37 11.72
CA ALA A 28 -18.18 -20.26 10.29
C ALA A 28 -16.85 -20.23 9.50
N ILE A 29 -15.72 -20.40 10.17
CA ILE A 29 -14.38 -20.36 9.56
C ILE A 29 -13.51 -21.50 10.09
N THR A 30 -12.66 -22.05 9.23
CA THR A 30 -11.59 -22.98 9.59
C THR A 30 -10.26 -22.43 9.06
N GLY A 31 -9.35 -22.04 9.96
CA GLY A 31 -8.14 -21.31 9.55
C GLY A 31 -8.51 -19.95 8.92
N SER A 32 -8.08 -19.72 7.68
CA SER A 32 -8.41 -18.52 6.89
C SER A 32 -9.55 -18.72 5.87
N VAL A 33 -10.20 -19.90 5.88
CA VAL A 33 -11.21 -20.27 4.88
C VAL A 33 -12.60 -20.28 5.50
N ALA A 34 -13.51 -19.50 4.92
CA ALA A 34 -14.92 -19.51 5.29
C ALA A 34 -15.55 -20.86 4.95
N ARG A 35 -16.39 -21.39 5.86
CA ARG A 35 -17.16 -22.62 5.61
C ARG A 35 -18.28 -22.37 4.60
N GLU A 36 -18.71 -23.42 3.93
CA GLU A 36 -19.86 -23.35 3.04
C GLU A 36 -21.10 -22.81 3.78
N GLY A 37 -21.81 -21.86 3.16
CA GLY A 37 -22.96 -21.18 3.75
C GLY A 37 -22.62 -20.12 4.81
N ALA A 38 -21.34 -19.85 5.08
CA ALA A 38 -20.94 -18.72 5.92
C ALA A 38 -21.34 -17.40 5.26
N VAL A 39 -22.03 -16.54 6.01
CA VAL A 39 -22.44 -15.20 5.57
C VAL A 39 -21.62 -14.17 6.34
N PRO A 40 -20.50 -13.66 5.79
CA PRO A 40 -19.74 -12.61 6.42
C PRO A 40 -20.51 -11.29 6.40
N ILE A 41 -20.29 -10.48 7.44
CA ILE A 41 -20.59 -9.05 7.37
C ILE A 41 -19.40 -8.39 6.70
N GLU A 42 -19.60 -7.84 5.51
CA GLU A 42 -18.59 -7.07 4.77
C GLU A 42 -18.91 -5.58 4.88
N CYS A 43 -17.96 -4.78 5.34
CA CYS A 43 -18.04 -3.33 5.40
C CYS A 43 -16.80 -2.75 4.72
N TYR A 44 -16.99 -1.66 3.98
CA TYR A 44 -15.90 -0.85 3.46
C TYR A 44 -16.33 0.60 3.36
N GLY A 45 -15.35 1.49 3.28
CA GLY A 45 -15.65 2.92 3.20
C GLY A 45 -14.53 3.74 2.61
N TYR A 46 -14.90 4.97 2.23
CA TYR A 46 -14.03 5.94 1.59
C TYR A 46 -13.47 6.94 2.61
N ILE A 47 -12.19 7.27 2.46
CA ILE A 47 -11.49 8.35 3.14
C ILE A 47 -11.07 9.36 2.06
N PRO A 48 -11.62 10.59 2.09
CA PRO A 48 -11.27 11.62 1.12
C PRO A 48 -9.78 11.92 1.07
N GLN A 49 -9.33 12.38 -0.09
CA GLN A 49 -7.96 12.88 -0.25
C GLN A 49 -7.70 14.03 0.73
N ALA A 50 -6.58 13.94 1.45
CA ALA A 50 -6.09 14.99 2.31
C ALA A 50 -4.59 14.80 2.51
N PRO A 51 -3.80 15.87 2.78
CA PRO A 51 -2.36 15.74 3.03
C PRO A 51 -1.99 14.76 4.15
N THR A 52 -2.93 14.53 5.08
CA THR A 52 -2.78 13.60 6.21
C THR A 52 -3.23 12.17 5.89
N THR A 53 -3.96 11.94 4.80
CA THR A 53 -4.44 10.61 4.38
C THR A 53 -3.26 9.74 3.98
N THR A 54 -3.18 8.55 4.58
CA THR A 54 -2.09 7.58 4.44
C THR A 54 -2.66 6.16 4.50
N ASN A 55 -1.86 5.17 4.10
CA ASN A 55 -2.23 3.76 4.26
C ASN A 55 -2.51 3.43 5.73
N ASN A 56 -1.59 3.79 6.65
CA ASN A 56 -1.75 3.54 8.08
C ASN A 56 -3.05 4.12 8.66
N ARG A 57 -3.54 5.28 8.17
CA ARG A 57 -4.83 5.81 8.62
C ARG A 57 -6.01 4.93 8.17
N ALA A 58 -5.94 4.40 6.96
CA ALA A 58 -6.94 3.46 6.45
C ALA A 58 -6.92 2.14 7.24
N GLU A 59 -5.73 1.59 7.49
CA GLU A 59 -5.55 0.37 8.29
C GLU A 59 -6.08 0.52 9.73
N ILE A 60 -5.79 1.63 10.41
CA ILE A 60 -6.33 1.88 11.75
C ILE A 60 -7.85 2.04 11.69
N THR A 61 -8.38 2.75 10.68
CA THR A 61 -9.84 2.91 10.48
C THR A 61 -10.53 1.56 10.28
N ALA A 62 -9.90 0.62 9.57
CA ALA A 62 -10.40 -0.74 9.39
C ALA A 62 -10.55 -1.49 10.73
N VAL A 63 -9.55 -1.38 11.61
CA VAL A 63 -9.63 -1.92 12.98
C VAL A 63 -10.76 -1.25 13.78
N LEU A 64 -10.90 0.07 13.70
CA LEU A 64 -12.00 0.79 14.36
C LEU A 64 -13.37 0.32 13.88
N ALA A 65 -13.53 0.11 12.56
CA ALA A 65 -14.77 -0.40 11.99
C ALA A 65 -15.13 -1.78 12.55
N VAL A 66 -14.17 -2.70 12.65
CA VAL A 66 -14.38 -4.00 13.30
C VAL A 66 -14.83 -3.83 14.74
N LEU A 67 -14.18 -2.96 15.52
CA LEU A 67 -14.55 -2.74 16.93
C LEU A 67 -15.97 -2.16 17.09
N CYS A 68 -16.47 -1.42 16.10
CA CYS A 68 -17.83 -0.90 16.08
C CYS A 68 -18.88 -1.97 15.76
N ILE A 69 -18.59 -2.89 14.82
CA ILE A 69 -19.56 -3.91 14.39
C ILE A 69 -19.51 -5.19 15.23
N ALA A 70 -18.36 -5.49 15.85
CA ALA A 70 -18.18 -6.69 16.65
C ALA A 70 -18.80 -6.52 18.04
N ALA A 71 -19.76 -7.38 18.40
CA ALA A 71 -20.41 -7.38 19.71
C ALA A 71 -19.39 -7.39 20.87
N ALA A 72 -19.50 -6.44 21.79
CA ALA A 72 -18.49 -6.16 22.81
C ALA A 72 -18.30 -7.28 23.86
N ASP A 73 -19.32 -8.12 24.03
CA ASP A 73 -19.32 -9.23 24.99
C ASP A 73 -18.61 -10.49 24.50
N TYR A 74 -18.33 -10.60 23.20
CA TYR A 74 -17.75 -11.80 22.61
C TYR A 74 -16.24 -11.63 22.35
N PRO A 75 -15.45 -12.71 22.52
CA PRO A 75 -14.05 -12.72 22.09
C PRO A 75 -13.93 -12.40 20.61
N LEU A 76 -12.90 -11.64 20.25
CA LEU A 76 -12.64 -11.18 18.89
C LEU A 76 -11.19 -11.47 18.52
N LYS A 77 -11.00 -12.14 17.38
CA LYS A 77 -9.70 -12.31 16.73
C LYS A 77 -9.69 -11.49 15.44
N ILE A 78 -8.68 -10.66 15.25
CA ILE A 78 -8.52 -9.78 14.09
C ILE A 78 -7.28 -10.21 13.31
N TYR A 79 -7.46 -10.49 12.02
CA TYR A 79 -6.40 -10.75 11.06
C TYR A 79 -6.15 -9.49 10.24
N SER A 80 -4.88 -9.12 10.07
CA SER A 80 -4.46 -8.01 9.22
C SER A 80 -3.00 -8.19 8.81
N ASP A 81 -2.62 -7.67 7.66
CA ASP A 81 -1.22 -7.61 7.21
C ASP A 81 -0.48 -6.34 7.66
N SER A 82 -1.20 -5.43 8.31
CA SER A 82 -0.72 -4.15 8.81
C SER A 82 0.10 -4.30 10.10
N GLU A 83 1.34 -4.79 9.97
CA GLU A 83 2.20 -5.15 11.12
C GLU A 83 2.36 -4.00 12.14
N TYR A 84 2.61 -2.77 11.65
CA TYR A 84 2.75 -1.61 12.53
C TYR A 84 1.45 -1.35 13.31
N THR A 85 0.32 -1.36 12.62
CA THR A 85 -1.01 -1.13 13.22
C THR A 85 -1.31 -2.19 14.29
N ILE A 86 -1.06 -3.47 14.00
CA ILE A 86 -1.23 -4.57 14.96
C ILE A 86 -0.31 -4.38 16.17
N LYS A 87 0.98 -4.12 15.96
CA LYS A 87 1.94 -4.00 17.06
C LYS A 87 1.67 -2.80 17.96
N VAL A 88 1.16 -1.69 17.42
CA VAL A 88 0.72 -0.55 18.23
C VAL A 88 -0.57 -0.88 18.98
N ALA A 89 -1.55 -1.54 18.35
CA ALA A 89 -2.79 -1.95 18.99
C ALA A 89 -2.55 -2.93 20.17
N GLN A 90 -1.55 -3.80 20.06
CA GLN A 90 -1.11 -4.71 21.11
C GLN A 90 -0.24 -4.04 22.19
N GLY A 91 0.12 -2.76 22.03
CA GLY A 91 1.03 -2.06 22.94
C GLY A 91 2.50 -2.51 22.85
N THR A 92 2.87 -3.28 21.82
CA THR A 92 4.25 -3.71 21.58
C THR A 92 5.08 -2.57 21.00
N TYR A 93 4.50 -1.76 20.12
CA TYR A 93 5.15 -0.57 19.55
C TYR A 93 4.58 0.71 20.13
N GLN A 94 5.44 1.71 20.28
CA GLN A 94 5.02 3.06 20.66
C GLN A 94 4.30 3.75 19.49
N MET A 95 3.19 4.43 19.81
CA MET A 95 2.44 5.24 18.87
C MET A 95 3.27 6.44 18.39
N LYS A 96 3.59 6.50 17.10
CA LYS A 96 4.34 7.62 16.49
C LYS A 96 3.45 8.67 15.81
N ALA A 97 2.25 8.29 15.38
CA ALA A 97 1.35 9.14 14.59
C ALA A 97 -0.12 8.69 14.75
N ASN A 98 -1.06 9.46 14.17
CA ASN A 98 -2.50 9.18 14.16
C ASN A 98 -3.14 9.12 15.56
N ALA A 99 -2.74 10.02 16.45
CA ALA A 99 -3.20 10.06 17.84
C ALA A 99 -4.72 10.20 17.97
N ASP A 100 -5.36 10.86 17.00
CA ASP A 100 -6.80 10.99 16.85
C ASP A 100 -7.49 9.63 16.72
N LEU A 101 -6.99 8.76 15.83
CA LEU A 101 -7.55 7.42 15.61
C LEU A 101 -7.25 6.49 16.80
N TRP A 102 -6.06 6.58 17.38
CA TRP A 102 -5.71 5.78 18.56
C TRP A 102 -6.50 6.18 19.81
N ALA A 103 -6.93 7.44 19.93
CA ALA A 103 -7.86 7.85 20.98
C ALA A 103 -9.22 7.15 20.82
N LEU A 104 -9.77 7.11 19.61
CA LEU A 104 -11.00 6.35 19.32
C LEU A 104 -10.83 4.86 19.58
N TYR A 105 -9.69 4.28 19.20
CA TYR A 105 -9.37 2.88 19.47
C TYR A 105 -9.45 2.56 20.97
N ARG A 106 -8.82 3.39 21.81
CA ARG A 106 -8.86 3.23 23.28
C ARG A 106 -10.29 3.32 23.83
N MET A 107 -11.11 4.24 23.32
CA MET A 107 -12.51 4.39 23.73
C MET A 107 -13.35 3.16 23.35
N LEU A 108 -13.17 2.61 22.15
CA LEU A 108 -13.88 1.41 21.71
C LEU A 108 -13.40 0.16 22.46
N LEU A 109 -12.09 0.05 22.69
CA LEU A 109 -11.50 -1.06 23.43
C LEU A 109 -12.03 -1.13 24.86
N ALA A 110 -12.18 0.01 25.54
CA ALA A 110 -12.71 0.09 26.91
C ALA A 110 -14.15 -0.42 27.05
N ARG A 111 -14.91 -0.54 25.95
CA ARG A 111 -16.28 -1.09 25.95
C ARG A 111 -16.31 -2.62 25.93
N ARG A 112 -15.19 -3.27 25.61
CA ARG A 112 -15.11 -4.73 25.48
C ARG A 112 -14.71 -5.37 26.80
N LYS A 113 -15.32 -6.52 27.10
CA LYS A 113 -14.94 -7.33 28.28
C LYS A 113 -13.57 -7.99 28.12
N VAL A 114 -13.23 -8.34 26.88
CA VAL A 114 -11.97 -9.03 26.52
C VAL A 114 -11.32 -8.27 25.38
N ALA A 115 -10.01 -7.99 25.53
CA ALA A 115 -9.22 -7.35 24.49
C ALA A 115 -9.15 -8.24 23.23
N PRO A 116 -9.19 -7.66 22.01
CA PRO A 116 -9.05 -8.44 20.79
C PRO A 116 -7.67 -9.12 20.72
N LEU A 117 -7.65 -10.34 20.18
CA LEU A 117 -6.42 -10.98 19.74
C LEU A 117 -6.11 -10.52 18.32
N PHE A 118 -4.86 -10.15 18.05
CA PHE A 118 -4.42 -9.80 16.71
C PHE A 118 -3.50 -10.88 16.17
N GLU A 119 -3.69 -11.24 14.91
CA GLU A 119 -2.82 -12.13 14.16
C GLU A 119 -2.35 -11.42 12.90
N TRP A 120 -1.03 -11.28 12.79
CA TRP A 120 -0.44 -10.76 11.57
C TRP A 120 -0.43 -11.86 10.51
N VAL A 121 -0.97 -11.55 9.34
CA VAL A 121 -0.92 -12.40 8.15
C VAL A 121 -0.07 -11.72 7.09
N ARG A 122 0.56 -12.52 6.23
CA ARG A 122 1.25 -11.96 5.08
C ARG A 122 0.21 -11.57 4.02
N GLY A 123 0.26 -10.31 3.54
CA GLY A 123 -0.55 -9.87 2.40
C GLY A 123 -0.25 -10.68 1.14
N HIS A 124 -1.27 -10.90 0.30
CA HIS A 124 -1.21 -11.66 -0.96
C HIS A 124 -0.56 -13.05 -0.86
N ALA A 125 -0.84 -13.78 0.22
CA ALA A 125 -0.25 -15.09 0.50
C ALA A 125 -1.24 -16.26 0.37
N GLY A 126 -2.37 -16.10 -0.34
CA GLY A 126 -3.41 -17.14 -0.46
C GLY A 126 -4.34 -17.18 0.75
N HIS A 127 -4.58 -16.03 1.38
CA HIS A 127 -5.54 -15.89 2.47
C HIS A 127 -6.81 -15.26 1.94
N ASP A 128 -7.75 -16.08 1.47
CA ASP A 128 -8.97 -15.65 0.75
C ASP A 128 -9.68 -14.47 1.41
N LEU A 129 -9.89 -14.51 2.73
CA LEU A 129 -10.58 -13.42 3.44
C LEU A 129 -9.71 -12.17 3.66
N ASN A 130 -8.38 -12.30 3.69
CA ASN A 130 -7.49 -11.14 3.68
C ASN A 130 -7.44 -10.49 2.29
N GLU A 131 -7.36 -11.30 1.23
CA GLU A 131 -7.41 -10.82 -0.16
C GLU A 131 -8.76 -10.18 -0.47
N ARG A 132 -9.85 -10.72 0.09
CA ARG A 132 -11.16 -10.08 0.03
C ARG A 132 -11.18 -8.74 0.77
N ALA A 133 -10.50 -8.64 1.91
CA ALA A 133 -10.39 -7.38 2.64
C ALA A 133 -9.60 -6.34 1.84
N ASP A 134 -8.47 -6.71 1.22
CA ASP A 134 -7.71 -5.86 0.29
C ASP A 134 -8.59 -5.36 -0.87
N GLU A 135 -9.35 -6.27 -1.50
CA GLU A 135 -10.26 -5.94 -2.59
C GLU A 135 -11.30 -4.88 -2.16
N LEU A 136 -11.94 -5.09 -1.01
CA LEU A 136 -12.93 -4.18 -0.46
C LEU A 136 -12.32 -2.82 -0.06
N ALA A 137 -11.11 -2.81 0.48
CA ALA A 137 -10.41 -1.58 0.84
C ALA A 137 -10.04 -0.78 -0.43
N GLY A 138 -9.58 -1.48 -1.47
CA GLY A 138 -9.32 -0.91 -2.79
C GLY A 138 -10.59 -0.32 -3.41
N ILE A 139 -11.71 -1.05 -3.41
CA ILE A 139 -13.03 -0.53 -3.84
C ILE A 139 -13.41 0.70 -3.02
N GLY A 140 -13.18 0.68 -1.70
CA GLY A 140 -13.41 1.81 -0.80
C GLY A 140 -12.60 3.04 -1.19
N ALA A 141 -11.34 2.87 -1.60
CA ALA A 141 -10.46 3.97 -2.01
C ALA A 141 -10.93 4.65 -3.31
N TRP A 142 -11.64 3.91 -4.16
CA TRP A 142 -12.36 4.42 -5.34
C TRP A 142 -13.80 4.86 -5.03
N ASN A 143 -14.12 5.12 -3.77
CA ASN A 143 -15.45 5.55 -3.32
C ASN A 143 -16.58 4.61 -3.79
N GLY A 144 -16.31 3.30 -3.84
CA GLY A 144 -17.26 2.29 -4.29
C GLY A 144 -17.32 2.05 -5.80
N ASP A 145 -16.55 2.79 -6.61
CA ASP A 145 -16.48 2.58 -8.06
C ASP A 145 -15.65 1.32 -8.39
N LYS A 146 -16.35 0.18 -8.46
CA LYS A 146 -15.75 -1.11 -8.82
C LYS A 146 -15.14 -1.14 -10.21
N ASN A 147 -15.65 -0.35 -11.16
CA ASN A 147 -15.13 -0.33 -12.52
C ASN A 147 -13.82 0.47 -12.59
N ALA A 148 -13.75 1.61 -11.91
CA ALA A 148 -12.50 2.35 -11.77
C ALA A 148 -11.44 1.53 -11.05
N TYR A 149 -11.81 0.84 -9.97
CA TYR A 149 -10.90 -0.06 -9.25
C TYR A 149 -10.36 -1.19 -10.15
N ARG A 150 -11.20 -1.89 -10.91
CA ARG A 150 -10.74 -2.96 -11.84
C ARG A 150 -9.79 -2.44 -12.90
N LYS A 151 -10.12 -1.31 -13.54
CA LYS A 151 -9.23 -0.67 -14.53
C LYS A 151 -7.88 -0.31 -13.91
N TRP A 152 -7.91 0.19 -12.67
CA TRP A 152 -6.69 0.47 -11.93
C TRP A 152 -5.88 -0.80 -11.66
N GLN A 153 -6.52 -1.87 -11.16
CA GLN A 153 -5.85 -3.17 -10.93
C GLN A 153 -5.22 -3.72 -12.21
N GLU A 154 -5.93 -3.70 -13.34
CA GLU A 154 -5.40 -4.12 -14.64
C GLU A 154 -4.16 -3.30 -15.04
N SER A 155 -4.21 -1.98 -14.85
CA SER A 155 -3.08 -1.09 -15.14
C SER A 155 -1.89 -1.35 -14.22
N SER A 156 -2.13 -1.58 -12.93
CA SER A 156 -1.09 -1.85 -11.94
C SER A 156 -0.46 -3.23 -12.13
N ALA A 157 -1.25 -4.24 -12.52
CA ALA A 157 -0.73 -5.55 -12.89
C ALA A 157 0.19 -5.46 -14.11
N LEU A 158 -0.20 -4.70 -15.14
CA LEU A 158 0.65 -4.41 -16.29
C LEU A 158 1.94 -3.68 -15.89
N GLU A 159 1.87 -2.70 -14.98
CA GLU A 159 3.07 -2.03 -14.47
C GLU A 159 3.98 -2.96 -13.66
N ALA A 160 3.40 -3.85 -12.83
CA ALA A 160 4.14 -4.85 -12.06
C ALA A 160 4.90 -5.85 -12.96
N HIS A 161 4.28 -6.27 -14.07
CA HIS A 161 4.95 -7.09 -15.08
C HIS A 161 6.10 -6.36 -15.78
N ASN A 162 6.04 -5.03 -15.84
CA ASN A 162 7.06 -4.18 -16.45
C ASN A 162 8.14 -3.70 -15.46
N VAL A 163 8.16 -4.22 -14.23
CA VAL A 163 9.23 -3.95 -13.27
C VAL A 163 10.53 -4.57 -13.82
N PRO A 164 11.61 -3.78 -13.98
CA PRO A 164 12.85 -4.31 -14.52
C PRO A 164 13.46 -5.35 -13.57
N SER A 165 13.93 -6.46 -14.13
CA SER A 165 14.69 -7.48 -13.42
C SER A 165 15.96 -6.89 -12.78
N SER A 166 16.57 -7.60 -11.83
CA SER A 166 17.81 -7.15 -11.18
C SER A 166 18.94 -6.88 -12.19
N ALA A 167 19.02 -7.66 -13.26
CA ALA A 167 19.99 -7.47 -14.34
C ALA A 167 19.69 -6.17 -15.13
N GLU A 168 18.42 -5.92 -15.46
CA GLU A 168 18.01 -4.71 -16.16
C GLU A 168 18.20 -3.45 -15.30
N LEU A 169 17.93 -3.51 -13.99
CA LEU A 169 18.21 -2.43 -13.05
C LEU A 169 19.70 -2.11 -12.98
N LEU A 170 20.56 -3.12 -12.99
CA LEU A 170 22.00 -2.93 -13.01
C LEU A 170 22.46 -2.25 -14.30
N ALA A 171 21.97 -2.72 -15.45
CA ALA A 171 22.27 -2.11 -16.75
C ALA A 171 21.78 -0.65 -16.81
N LEU A 172 20.57 -0.39 -16.31
CA LEU A 172 20.00 0.96 -16.24
C LEU A 172 20.82 1.88 -15.35
N ARG A 173 21.29 1.40 -14.19
CA ARG A 173 22.20 2.14 -13.30
C ARG A 173 23.50 2.52 -14.01
N GLN A 174 24.10 1.60 -14.75
CA GLN A 174 25.31 1.86 -15.53
C GLN A 174 25.07 2.92 -16.61
N GLN A 175 23.96 2.83 -17.35
CA GLN A 175 23.59 3.83 -18.36
C GLN A 175 23.39 5.22 -17.74
N VAL A 176 22.66 5.30 -16.62
CA VAL A 176 22.44 6.57 -15.92
C VAL A 176 23.75 7.16 -15.40
N GLN A 177 24.64 6.35 -14.83
CA GLN A 177 25.95 6.83 -14.35
C GLN A 177 26.82 7.39 -15.49
N LYS A 178 26.87 6.67 -16.62
CA LYS A 178 27.60 7.11 -17.81
C LYS A 178 27.04 8.41 -18.38
N LEU A 179 25.71 8.51 -18.53
CA LEU A 179 25.04 9.73 -18.97
C LEU A 179 25.28 10.89 -18.01
N ASN A 180 25.19 10.65 -16.69
CA ASN A 180 25.40 11.67 -15.67
C ASN A 180 26.84 12.21 -15.71
N SER A 181 27.84 11.34 -15.86
CA SER A 181 29.24 11.74 -16.02
C SER A 181 29.45 12.53 -17.31
N LEU A 182 28.89 12.07 -18.44
CA LEU A 182 28.99 12.76 -19.71
C LEU A 182 28.38 14.16 -19.63
N PHE A 183 27.16 14.27 -19.12
CA PHE A 183 26.46 15.56 -19.00
C PHE A 183 27.19 16.50 -18.04
N GLY A 184 27.78 15.99 -16.96
CA GLY A 184 28.60 16.76 -16.03
C GLY A 184 29.87 17.34 -16.67
N SER A 185 30.47 16.65 -17.64
CA SER A 185 31.66 17.13 -18.37
C SER A 185 31.37 18.14 -19.49
N LEU A 186 30.12 18.24 -19.92
CA LEU A 186 29.72 19.09 -21.04
C LEU A 186 29.30 20.48 -20.53
N ASP A 187 29.79 21.53 -21.18
CA ASP A 187 29.42 22.91 -20.88
C ASP A 187 27.91 23.13 -21.10
N PRO A 188 27.16 23.57 -20.08
CA PRO A 188 25.72 23.82 -20.17
C PRO A 188 25.31 24.81 -21.28
N GLN A 189 26.16 25.78 -21.64
CA GLN A 189 25.80 26.83 -22.60
C GLN A 189 26.06 26.43 -24.07
N THR A 190 26.95 25.47 -24.31
CA THR A 190 27.34 25.07 -25.67
C THR A 190 26.94 23.64 -26.03
N SER A 191 26.57 22.82 -25.03
CA SER A 191 26.18 21.43 -25.26
C SER A 191 24.79 21.28 -25.87
N ARG A 192 24.60 20.22 -26.67
CA ARG A 192 23.28 19.80 -27.20
C ARG A 192 22.41 19.05 -26.19
N VAL A 193 22.75 19.10 -24.90
CA VAL A 193 21.99 18.46 -23.82
C VAL A 193 21.02 19.48 -23.24
N SER A 194 19.73 19.23 -23.36
CA SER A 194 18.72 20.13 -22.80
C SER A 194 18.74 20.13 -21.27
N ALA A 195 18.27 21.23 -20.66
CA ALA A 195 18.12 21.32 -19.21
C ALA A 195 17.21 20.20 -18.66
N GLN A 196 16.18 19.81 -19.40
CA GLN A 196 15.26 18.73 -19.02
C GLN A 196 15.97 17.36 -18.96
N GLU A 197 16.82 17.05 -19.94
CA GLU A 197 17.60 15.81 -19.97
C GLU A 197 18.61 15.75 -18.81
N ARG A 198 19.30 16.86 -18.53
CA ARG A 198 20.21 16.98 -17.37
C ARG A 198 19.47 16.73 -16.07
N GLN A 199 18.38 17.47 -15.86
CA GLN A 199 17.61 17.38 -14.62
C GLN A 199 17.06 15.97 -14.38
N PHE A 200 16.63 15.29 -15.45
CA PHE A 200 16.12 13.93 -15.35
C PHE A 200 17.21 12.92 -14.99
N ILE A 201 18.36 12.96 -15.67
CA ILE A 201 19.45 12.02 -15.40
C ILE A 201 20.00 12.23 -13.99
N GLU A 202 20.07 13.46 -13.50
CA GLU A 202 20.43 13.76 -12.10
C GLU A 202 19.40 13.20 -11.10
N ASP A 203 18.09 13.35 -11.35
CA ASP A 203 17.05 12.77 -10.48
C ASP A 203 17.14 11.24 -10.47
N MET A 204 17.26 10.63 -11.66
CA MET A 204 17.40 9.18 -11.81
C MET A 204 18.66 8.66 -11.10
N ALA A 205 19.78 9.35 -11.20
CA ALA A 205 21.03 8.98 -10.53
C ALA A 205 20.86 8.94 -9.01
N LYS A 206 20.16 9.92 -8.42
CA LYS A 206 19.87 9.95 -6.98
C LYS A 206 18.88 8.87 -6.56
N ARG A 207 17.82 8.64 -7.34
CA ARG A 207 16.75 7.71 -6.99
C ARG A 207 17.18 6.25 -7.11
N LEU A 208 17.93 5.90 -8.15
CA LEU A 208 18.42 4.52 -8.38
C LEU A 208 19.41 4.02 -7.33
N GLN A 209 19.97 4.90 -6.50
CA GLN A 209 20.78 4.53 -5.34
C GLN A 209 19.94 3.95 -4.19
N LYS A 210 18.63 4.24 -4.13
CA LYS A 210 17.74 3.73 -3.09
C LYS A 210 17.30 2.31 -3.44
N SER A 211 17.43 1.38 -2.50
CA SER A 211 17.08 -0.03 -2.71
C SER A 211 15.58 -0.27 -2.96
N ASN A 212 14.73 0.69 -2.59
CA ASN A 212 13.28 0.63 -2.74
C ASN A 212 12.74 1.36 -3.98
N PHE A 213 13.61 1.91 -4.83
CA PHE A 213 13.17 2.63 -6.03
C PHE A 213 13.17 1.72 -7.25
N ASN A 214 11.97 1.46 -7.79
CA ASN A 214 11.78 0.84 -9.10
C ASN A 214 11.36 1.91 -10.11
N PRO A 215 12.13 2.12 -11.20
CA PRO A 215 11.77 3.04 -12.25
C PRO A 215 10.60 2.50 -13.08
N THR A 216 9.70 3.39 -13.50
CA THR A 216 8.61 2.99 -14.40
C THR A 216 9.14 2.59 -15.77
N LEU A 217 8.34 1.88 -16.56
CA LEU A 217 8.68 1.53 -17.95
C LEU A 217 9.03 2.79 -18.78
N LYS A 218 8.27 3.88 -18.60
CA LYS A 218 8.50 5.16 -19.29
C LYS A 218 9.85 5.77 -18.90
N GLN A 219 10.21 5.77 -17.62
CA GLN A 219 11.52 6.26 -17.17
C GLN A 219 12.65 5.41 -17.73
N SER A 220 12.50 4.08 -17.67
CA SER A 220 13.49 3.12 -18.19
C SER A 220 13.71 3.30 -19.69
N ASN A 221 12.63 3.44 -20.47
CA ASN A 221 12.70 3.68 -21.91
C ASN A 221 13.34 5.03 -22.24
N TRP A 222 13.09 6.05 -21.43
CA TRP A 222 13.71 7.35 -21.67
C TRP A 222 15.21 7.34 -21.41
N VAL A 223 15.68 6.70 -20.34
CA VAL A 223 17.12 6.45 -20.11
C VAL A 223 17.75 5.71 -21.30
N LYS A 224 17.13 4.61 -21.76
CA LYS A 224 17.61 3.84 -22.91
C LYS A 224 17.68 4.69 -24.18
N GLY A 225 16.69 5.53 -24.42
CA GLY A 225 16.66 6.46 -25.55
C GLY A 225 17.78 7.52 -25.47
N LEU A 226 18.07 8.04 -24.29
CA LEU A 226 19.19 8.96 -24.08
C LEU A 226 20.54 8.26 -24.24
N ALA A 227 20.70 7.06 -23.70
CA ALA A 227 21.90 6.25 -23.86
C ALA A 227 22.19 5.99 -25.34
N ALA A 228 21.16 5.67 -26.14
CA ALA A 228 21.29 5.55 -27.59
C ALA A 228 21.63 6.89 -28.27
N LYS A 229 20.94 7.98 -27.90
CA LYS A 229 21.16 9.33 -28.47
C LYS A 229 22.60 9.82 -28.26
N TYR A 230 23.17 9.57 -27.09
CA TYR A 230 24.52 10.02 -26.72
C TYR A 230 25.59 8.92 -26.83
N LYS A 231 25.21 7.73 -27.33
CA LYS A 231 26.08 6.57 -27.59
C LYS A 231 26.86 6.10 -26.36
N VAL A 232 26.17 5.87 -25.24
CA VAL A 232 26.76 5.44 -23.94
C VAL A 232 26.25 4.10 -23.45
#